data_AF-A0A1M6F8B5-F1
#
_entry.id   AF-A0A1M6F8B5-F1
#
_cell.length_a   1.000
_cell.length_b   1.000
_cell.length_c   1.000
_cell.angle_alpha   90.00
_cell.angle_beta   90.00
_cell.angle_gamma   90.00
#
_symmetry.space_group_name_H-M   'P 1'
#
loop_
_entity.id
_entity.type
_entity.pdbx_description
1 polymer ?
#
loop_
_entity_poly.entity_id
_entity_poly.type
_entity_poly.pdbx_seq_one_letter_code
_entity_poly.pdbx_strand_id
1 'polypeptide(L)'
;MKKKQSKDIILIIILIPLFLWGAFFISSRMENKLPRYTVINKAREGYSVFYEALKDLKYPVERTLKPISEQDLDTIQIVTEQGALNINAEDIKAWVKKGGKIVFLSSRPLGKIDYEDVSPIKQGSITNYNYHKGKIIAADVSYFTNEALMEDVSKAYNLVSEVDGNSYKKIYFNEYNIFVQGQKRSLWDYTPLGIRIIVYQLALVLIALYYYKGKRFGKPIPLYEEVERSENEYVYNTASIYRQANCWDIMVESYYTSLLKEMNSTHQQWLEYWERKDLPSINNAKKVYDFMNNKKEKHDKNKCLQIINTIEELKSILTKRRDSYWKTWKTTK
;
A
#
# COMPACT_ATOMS: atom_id res chain seq x y z
N MET A 1 25.02 12.00 13.44
CA MET A 1 23.61 12.08 12.99
C MET A 1 22.70 11.54 14.09
N LYS A 2 22.02 12.41 14.85
CA LYS A 2 21.02 11.98 15.85
C LYS A 2 19.80 11.43 15.09
N LYS A 3 19.53 10.14 15.25
CA LYS A 3 18.39 9.42 14.67
C LYS A 3 17.11 10.02 15.27
N LYS A 4 16.54 11.03 14.60
CA LYS A 4 15.25 11.62 14.95
C LYS A 4 14.19 10.56 14.60
N GLN A 5 14.02 9.57 15.48
CA GLN A 5 12.86 8.69 15.42
C GLN A 5 11.64 9.61 15.48
N SER A 6 10.92 9.68 14.37
CA SER A 6 9.74 10.53 14.22
C SER A 6 8.77 10.13 15.32
N LYS A 7 8.45 11.09 16.20
CA LYS A 7 7.44 10.93 17.27
C LYS A 7 6.13 10.35 16.71
N ASP A 8 5.88 10.57 15.42
CA ASP A 8 4.79 10.03 14.62
C ASP A 8 4.73 8.49 14.58
N ILE A 9 5.87 7.79 14.53
CA ILE A 9 5.90 6.31 14.52
C ILE A 9 5.52 5.76 15.91
N ILE A 10 5.97 6.43 16.97
CA ILE A 10 5.61 6.06 18.35
C ILE A 10 4.12 6.27 18.58
N LEU A 11 3.55 7.36 18.04
CA LEU A 11 2.11 7.61 18.09
C LEU A 11 1.31 6.47 17.42
N ILE A 12 1.73 6.02 16.23
CA ILE A 12 1.06 4.93 15.50
C ILE A 12 1.15 3.59 16.27
N ILE A 13 2.31 3.29 16.85
CA ILE A 13 2.53 2.07 17.66
C ILE A 13 1.65 2.06 18.91
N ILE A 14 1.32 3.21 19.49
CA ILE A 14 0.43 3.31 20.66
C ILE A 14 -1.05 3.33 20.24
N LEU A 15 -1.38 3.99 19.14
CA LEU A 15 -2.77 4.11 18.67
C LEU A 15 -3.35 2.75 18.24
N ILE A 16 -2.56 1.92 17.53
CA ILE A 16 -3.03 0.64 16.99
C ILE A 16 -3.51 -0.32 18.10
N PRO A 17 -2.72 -0.60 19.17
CA PRO A 17 -3.18 -1.43 20.29
C PRO A 17 -4.40 -0.85 21.00
N LEU A 18 -4.44 0.48 21.19
CA LEU A 18 -5.57 1.15 21.83
C LEU A 18 -6.87 0.98 21.02
N PHE A 19 -6.78 1.12 19.69
CA PHE A 19 -7.90 0.93 18.79
C PHE A 19 -8.33 -0.52 18.65
N LEU A 20 -7.38 -1.47 18.67
CA LEU A 20 -7.67 -2.91 18.72
C LEU A 20 -8.35 -3.29 20.03
N TRP A 21 -7.89 -2.74 21.16
CA TRP A 21 -8.52 -2.95 22.46
C TRP A 21 -9.93 -2.38 22.51
N GLY A 22 -10.14 -1.17 22.00
CA GLY A 22 -11.47 -0.56 21.86
C GLY A 22 -12.39 -1.37 20.94
N ALA A 23 -11.89 -1.86 19.80
CA ALA A 23 -12.65 -2.70 18.89
C ALA A 23 -13.02 -4.05 19.53
N PHE A 24 -12.11 -4.68 20.28
CA PHE A 24 -12.36 -5.90 21.03
C PHE A 24 -13.42 -5.69 22.11
N PHE A 25 -13.32 -4.60 22.87
CA PHE A 25 -14.27 -4.25 23.92
C PHE A 25 -15.68 -4.00 23.36
N ILE A 26 -15.79 -3.24 22.26
CA ILE A 26 -17.07 -3.01 21.57
C ILE A 26 -17.62 -4.32 20.99
N SER A 27 -16.77 -5.16 20.39
CA SER A 27 -17.18 -6.45 19.84
C SER A 27 -17.72 -7.39 20.91
N SER A 28 -17.11 -7.39 22.10
CA SER A 28 -17.53 -8.27 23.21
C SER A 28 -18.90 -7.91 23.78
N ARG A 29 -19.33 -6.65 23.62
CA ARG A 29 -20.63 -6.15 24.11
C ARG A 29 -21.76 -6.25 23.10
N MET A 30 -21.46 -6.52 21.83
CA MET A 30 -22.49 -6.74 20.82
C MET A 30 -22.83 -8.23 20.77
N GLU A 31 -23.97 -8.59 21.35
CA GLU A 31 -24.56 -9.91 21.12
C GLU A 31 -24.62 -10.20 19.62
N ASN A 32 -24.20 -11.42 19.25
CA ASN A 32 -24.01 -11.85 17.87
C ASN A 32 -25.23 -11.50 17.01
N LYS A 33 -25.02 -10.78 15.89
CA LYS A 33 -26.04 -10.53 14.84
C LYS A 33 -26.52 -11.80 14.13
N LEU A 34 -26.12 -12.98 14.61
CA LEU A 34 -26.54 -14.24 14.04
C LEU A 34 -28.02 -14.47 14.37
N PRO A 35 -28.79 -15.07 13.45
CA PRO A 35 -30.19 -15.36 13.72
C PRO A 35 -30.33 -16.22 14.99
N ARG A 36 -31.41 -15.97 15.74
CA ARG A 36 -31.80 -16.79 16.89
C ARG A 36 -32.08 -18.22 16.41
N TYR A 37 -31.94 -19.19 17.32
CA TYR A 37 -32.26 -20.60 17.06
C TYR A 37 -31.46 -21.24 15.92
N THR A 38 -30.22 -20.77 15.72
CA THR A 38 -29.27 -21.37 14.77
C THR A 38 -28.14 -22.06 15.52
N VAL A 39 -27.59 -23.12 14.92
CA VAL A 39 -26.48 -23.91 15.49
C VAL A 39 -25.16 -23.15 15.46
N ILE A 40 -25.04 -22.14 14.59
CA ILE A 40 -23.86 -21.26 14.51
C ILE A 40 -23.90 -20.14 15.56
N ASN A 41 -25.07 -19.84 16.13
CA ASN A 41 -25.22 -18.80 17.14
C ASN A 41 -24.81 -19.33 18.51
N LYS A 42 -23.74 -18.75 19.06
CA LYS A 42 -23.21 -19.07 20.40
C LYS A 42 -23.78 -18.20 21.53
N ALA A 43 -24.67 -17.26 21.21
CA ALA A 43 -25.35 -16.43 22.20
C ALA A 43 -26.47 -17.21 22.92
N ARG A 44 -27.13 -16.57 23.89
CA ARG A 44 -28.19 -17.16 24.74
C ARG A 44 -29.31 -17.85 23.95
N GLU A 45 -29.77 -17.22 22.88
CA GLU A 45 -30.88 -17.71 22.05
C GLU A 45 -30.46 -18.67 20.92
N GLY A 46 -29.18 -19.09 20.88
CA GLY A 46 -28.67 -20.01 19.86
C GLY A 46 -28.84 -21.49 20.24
N TYR A 47 -28.58 -22.39 19.29
CA TYR A 47 -28.64 -23.85 19.48
C TYR A 47 -27.27 -24.53 19.44
N SER A 48 -26.20 -23.76 19.50
CA SER A 48 -24.84 -24.28 19.38
C SER A 48 -24.52 -25.34 20.45
N VAL A 49 -24.97 -25.15 21.70
CA VAL A 49 -24.71 -26.09 22.79
C VAL A 49 -25.44 -27.41 22.53
N PHE A 50 -26.71 -27.35 22.13
CA PHE A 50 -27.48 -28.55 21.79
C PHE A 50 -26.85 -29.34 20.64
N TYR A 51 -26.48 -28.64 19.56
CA TYR A 51 -25.89 -29.26 18.38
C TYR A 51 -24.54 -29.91 18.66
N GLU A 52 -23.65 -29.22 19.38
CA GLU A 52 -22.34 -29.77 19.73
C GLU A 52 -22.47 -30.91 20.75
N ALA A 53 -23.39 -30.83 21.71
CA ALA A 53 -23.67 -31.93 22.63
C ALA A 53 -24.10 -33.21 21.89
N LEU A 54 -24.97 -33.11 20.87
CA LEU A 54 -25.37 -34.26 20.06
C LEU A 54 -24.18 -34.86 19.28
N LYS A 55 -23.28 -34.03 18.75
CA LYS A 55 -22.04 -34.53 18.11
C LYS A 55 -21.13 -35.24 19.09
N ASP A 56 -20.96 -34.69 20.28
CA ASP A 56 -20.11 -35.27 21.33
C ASP A 56 -20.66 -36.63 21.78
N LEU A 57 -21.99 -36.75 21.86
CA LEU A 57 -22.73 -37.98 22.08
C LEU A 57 -22.76 -38.93 20.85
N LYS A 58 -22.05 -38.60 19.77
CA LYS A 58 -21.90 -39.40 18.54
C LYS A 58 -23.18 -39.59 17.72
N TYR A 59 -24.16 -38.71 17.88
CA TYR A 59 -25.30 -38.67 16.96
C TYR A 59 -24.84 -38.23 15.56
N PRO A 60 -25.40 -38.79 14.47
CA PRO A 60 -25.08 -38.38 13.12
C PRO A 60 -25.79 -37.05 12.78
N VAL A 61 -25.37 -35.96 13.42
CA VAL A 61 -25.94 -34.63 13.20
C VAL A 61 -25.12 -33.83 12.18
N GLU A 62 -25.79 -33.08 11.32
CA GLU A 62 -25.17 -32.12 10.41
C GLU A 62 -26.08 -30.90 10.20
N ARG A 63 -25.47 -29.75 9.87
CA ARG A 63 -26.19 -28.56 9.43
C ARG A 63 -26.44 -28.63 7.91
N THR A 64 -27.66 -28.35 7.47
CA THR A 64 -27.99 -28.27 6.03
C THR A 64 -28.65 -26.93 5.67
N LEU A 65 -28.40 -26.50 4.43
CA LEU A 65 -29.04 -25.36 3.78
C LEU A 65 -29.73 -25.80 2.47
N LYS A 66 -30.16 -27.05 2.40
CA LYS A 66 -31.02 -27.53 1.31
C LYS A 66 -32.46 -27.58 1.80
N PRO A 67 -33.45 -27.28 0.95
CA PRO A 67 -34.85 -27.33 1.33
C PRO A 67 -35.26 -28.73 1.79
N ILE A 68 -36.26 -28.81 2.66
CA ILE A 68 -36.75 -30.07 3.26
C ILE A 68 -37.18 -31.06 2.17
N SER A 69 -37.85 -30.56 1.12
CA SER A 69 -38.36 -31.35 0.01
C SER A 69 -37.28 -32.04 -0.84
N GLU A 70 -36.02 -31.59 -0.75
CA GLU A 70 -34.86 -32.21 -1.43
C GLU A 70 -34.08 -33.21 -0.56
N GLN A 71 -34.52 -33.44 0.69
CA GLN A 71 -33.83 -34.34 1.62
C GLN A 71 -34.30 -35.79 1.47
N ASP A 72 -33.41 -36.72 1.81
CA ASP A 72 -33.74 -38.15 1.83
C ASP A 72 -34.76 -38.47 2.94
N LEU A 73 -35.63 -39.45 2.70
CA LEU A 73 -36.72 -39.81 3.63
C LEU A 73 -36.23 -40.52 4.90
N ASP A 74 -35.01 -41.06 4.91
CA ASP A 74 -34.37 -41.69 6.07
C ASP A 74 -33.67 -40.67 7.00
N THR A 75 -33.96 -39.38 6.81
CA THR A 75 -33.39 -38.29 7.61
C THR A 75 -34.44 -37.62 8.49
N ILE A 76 -33.98 -37.07 9.61
CA ILE A 76 -34.80 -36.22 10.48
C ILE A 76 -34.40 -34.77 10.27
N GLN A 77 -35.38 -33.90 10.00
CA GLN A 77 -35.15 -32.48 9.76
C GLN A 77 -35.58 -31.67 10.98
N ILE A 78 -34.63 -31.11 11.72
CA ILE A 78 -34.89 -30.15 12.80
C ILE A 78 -34.98 -28.77 12.18
N VAL A 79 -36.15 -28.15 12.29
CA VAL A 79 -36.47 -26.86 11.67
C VAL A 79 -37.16 -25.95 12.68
N THR A 80 -36.92 -24.64 12.53
CA THR A 80 -37.54 -23.63 13.37
C THR A 80 -38.56 -22.82 12.58
N GLU A 81 -39.63 -22.35 13.22
CA GLU A 81 -40.61 -21.42 12.61
C GLU A 81 -40.00 -20.08 12.17
N GLN A 82 -38.76 -19.78 12.54
CA GLN A 82 -38.11 -18.54 12.10
C GLN A 82 -37.85 -18.48 10.59
N GLY A 83 -37.88 -17.24 10.08
CA GLY A 83 -37.78 -16.94 8.66
C GLY A 83 -39.13 -17.07 7.96
N ALA A 84 -39.13 -17.68 6.78
CA ALA A 84 -40.31 -17.85 5.93
C ALA A 84 -40.80 -19.30 5.87
N LEU A 85 -40.42 -20.15 6.84
CA LEU A 85 -40.87 -21.54 6.86
C LEU A 85 -42.39 -21.62 7.01
N ASN A 86 -43.05 -22.20 6.02
CA ASN A 86 -44.45 -22.60 6.11
C ASN A 86 -44.53 -24.13 6.19
N ILE A 87 -44.73 -24.67 7.39
CA ILE A 87 -44.84 -26.12 7.61
C ILE A 87 -46.00 -26.78 6.83
N ASN A 88 -46.99 -25.98 6.40
CA ASN A 88 -48.15 -26.43 5.63
C ASN A 88 -47.96 -26.29 4.12
N ALA A 89 -46.77 -25.90 3.64
CA ALA A 89 -46.49 -25.84 2.21
C ALA A 89 -46.68 -27.23 1.57
N GLU A 90 -47.20 -27.26 0.34
CA GLU A 90 -47.57 -28.51 -0.34
C GLU A 90 -46.37 -29.45 -0.55
N ASP A 91 -45.18 -28.89 -0.79
CA ASP A 91 -43.95 -29.66 -0.99
C ASP A 91 -43.50 -30.36 0.31
N ILE A 92 -43.60 -29.68 1.44
CA ILE A 92 -43.32 -30.24 2.77
C ILE A 92 -44.36 -31.30 3.13
N LYS A 93 -45.66 -31.00 2.93
CA LYS A 93 -46.74 -31.98 3.15
C LYS A 93 -46.52 -33.25 2.32
N ALA A 94 -46.17 -33.10 1.05
CA ALA A 94 -45.88 -34.22 0.16
C ALA A 94 -44.65 -35.03 0.61
N TRP A 95 -43.61 -34.37 1.12
CA TRP A 95 -42.41 -35.02 1.66
C TRP A 95 -42.70 -35.82 2.94
N VAL A 96 -43.44 -35.23 3.88
CA VAL A 96 -43.88 -35.93 5.11
C VAL A 96 -44.79 -37.11 4.75
N LYS A 97 -45.75 -36.92 3.84
CA LYS A 97 -46.64 -38.00 3.38
C LYS A 97 -45.90 -39.23 2.86
N LYS A 98 -44.75 -39.03 2.20
CA LYS A 98 -43.89 -40.11 1.67
C LYS A 98 -43.13 -40.88 2.75
N GLY A 99 -43.04 -40.36 3.98
CA GLY A 99 -42.32 -40.98 5.09
C GLY A 99 -41.35 -40.05 5.82
N GLY A 100 -41.25 -38.79 5.39
CA GLY A 100 -40.35 -37.82 5.98
C GLY A 100 -40.66 -37.50 7.44
N LYS A 101 -39.63 -37.16 8.21
CA LYS A 101 -39.70 -36.86 9.65
C LYS A 101 -39.18 -35.46 9.94
N ILE A 102 -40.00 -34.67 10.62
CA ILE A 102 -39.67 -33.28 10.95
C ILE A 102 -39.76 -33.09 12.46
N VAL A 103 -38.75 -32.46 13.04
CA VAL A 103 -38.84 -31.85 14.36
C VAL A 103 -39.11 -30.36 14.15
N PHE A 104 -40.33 -29.93 14.42
CA PHE A 104 -40.79 -28.55 14.20
C PHE A 104 -40.76 -27.75 15.51
N LEU A 105 -39.84 -26.79 15.58
CA LEU A 105 -39.62 -25.94 16.73
C LEU A 105 -40.32 -24.59 16.53
N SER A 106 -41.36 -24.30 17.32
CA SER A 106 -42.19 -23.09 17.17
C SER A 106 -42.38 -22.37 18.50
N SER A 107 -42.52 -21.05 18.45
CA SER A 107 -42.79 -20.21 19.62
C SER A 107 -44.29 -20.04 19.92
N ARG A 108 -45.16 -20.49 19.01
CA ARG A 108 -46.60 -20.30 19.09
C ARG A 108 -47.27 -21.64 19.38
N PRO A 109 -48.46 -21.63 20.01
CA PRO A 109 -49.23 -22.84 20.23
C PRO A 109 -49.41 -23.58 18.90
N LEU A 110 -49.14 -24.89 18.93
CA LEU A 110 -48.99 -25.83 17.81
C LEU A 110 -50.22 -25.98 16.89
N GLY A 111 -51.23 -25.13 17.03
CA GLY A 111 -52.45 -25.07 16.21
C GLY A 111 -52.25 -24.54 14.79
N LYS A 112 -51.01 -24.53 14.28
CA LYS A 112 -50.68 -24.15 12.90
C LYS A 112 -50.41 -25.35 11.99
N ILE A 113 -50.38 -26.59 12.48
CA ILE A 113 -50.17 -27.76 11.61
C ILE A 113 -51.53 -28.16 11.03
N ASP A 114 -51.80 -27.69 9.82
CA ASP A 114 -53.03 -27.95 9.07
C ASP A 114 -52.80 -29.14 8.14
N TYR A 115 -52.75 -30.33 8.74
CA TYR A 115 -52.61 -31.59 8.04
C TYR A 115 -53.91 -32.36 8.24
N GLU A 116 -54.46 -32.94 7.16
CA GLU A 116 -55.69 -33.71 7.21
C GLU A 116 -55.51 -34.98 8.08
N ASP A 117 -56.53 -35.35 8.85
CA ASP A 117 -56.60 -36.58 9.65
C ASP A 117 -55.51 -36.77 10.72
N VAL A 118 -54.90 -35.69 11.22
CA VAL A 118 -53.84 -35.80 12.22
C VAL A 118 -54.38 -35.63 13.64
N SER A 119 -54.30 -36.70 14.42
CA SER A 119 -54.57 -36.65 15.86
C SER A 119 -53.29 -36.29 16.63
N PRO A 120 -53.24 -35.14 17.33
CA PRO A 120 -52.08 -34.78 18.13
C PRO A 120 -51.97 -35.67 19.36
N ILE A 121 -50.86 -36.41 19.48
CA ILE A 121 -50.52 -37.17 20.68
C ILE A 121 -49.60 -36.29 21.51
N LYS A 122 -50.12 -35.71 22.60
CA LYS A 122 -49.31 -34.93 23.54
C LYS A 122 -48.58 -35.87 24.49
N GLN A 123 -47.25 -35.79 24.51
CA GLN A 123 -46.38 -36.48 25.46
C GLN A 123 -45.55 -35.41 26.19
N GLY A 124 -46.05 -34.99 27.35
CA GLY A 124 -45.41 -33.93 28.13
C GLY A 124 -45.36 -32.60 27.38
N SER A 125 -44.14 -32.09 27.15
CA SER A 125 -43.86 -30.81 26.49
C SER A 125 -43.71 -30.91 24.97
N ILE A 126 -43.94 -32.11 24.40
CA ILE A 126 -43.80 -32.41 22.99
C ILE A 126 -45.14 -32.91 22.46
N THR A 127 -45.50 -32.52 21.23
CA THR A 127 -46.69 -33.02 20.55
C THR A 127 -46.30 -33.75 19.28
N ASN A 128 -46.72 -34.99 19.17
CA ASN A 128 -46.46 -35.84 18.02
C ASN A 128 -47.67 -35.84 17.07
N TYR A 129 -47.38 -35.66 15.79
CA TYR A 129 -48.34 -35.62 14.69
C TYR A 129 -47.94 -36.72 13.69
N ASN A 130 -48.72 -37.80 13.64
CA ASN A 130 -48.48 -38.88 12.68
C ASN A 130 -49.28 -38.60 11.41
N TYR A 131 -48.59 -38.39 10.28
CA TYR A 131 -49.24 -38.07 9.02
C TYR A 131 -48.85 -39.10 7.95
N HIS A 132 -49.78 -40.00 7.63
CA HIS A 132 -49.54 -41.16 6.78
C HIS A 132 -48.30 -41.96 7.21
N LYS A 133 -47.23 -41.97 6.40
CA LYS A 133 -45.97 -42.65 6.69
C LYS A 133 -44.96 -41.78 7.45
N GLY A 134 -45.20 -40.47 7.50
CA GLY A 134 -44.29 -39.50 8.10
C GLY A 134 -44.73 -39.07 9.50
N LYS A 135 -43.87 -38.27 10.13
CA LYS A 135 -44.06 -37.82 11.51
C LYS A 135 -43.59 -36.38 11.68
N ILE A 136 -44.36 -35.58 12.40
CA ILE A 136 -43.96 -34.25 12.85
C ILE A 136 -43.93 -34.25 14.37
N ILE A 137 -42.75 -34.01 14.94
CA ILE A 137 -42.53 -33.88 16.38
C ILE A 137 -42.44 -32.38 16.64
N ALA A 138 -43.43 -31.83 17.33
CA ALA A 138 -43.50 -30.40 17.54
C ALA A 138 -43.21 -30.03 18.99
N ALA A 139 -42.35 -29.03 19.19
CA ALA A 139 -41.89 -28.58 20.50
C ALA A 139 -41.68 -27.06 20.52
N ASP A 140 -41.59 -26.49 21.73
CA ASP A 140 -41.32 -25.06 21.88
C ASP A 140 -39.87 -24.74 21.49
N VAL A 141 -39.70 -23.69 20.68
CA VAL A 141 -38.39 -23.23 20.20
C VAL A 141 -37.45 -22.81 21.35
N SER A 142 -37.99 -22.39 22.49
CA SER A 142 -37.22 -21.98 23.67
C SER A 142 -36.54 -23.14 24.39
N TYR A 143 -37.03 -24.38 24.25
CA TYR A 143 -36.56 -25.51 25.05
C TYR A 143 -35.14 -25.98 24.73
N PHE A 144 -34.59 -25.56 23.59
CA PHE A 144 -33.29 -26.01 23.08
C PHE A 144 -32.26 -24.87 23.00
N THR A 145 -32.61 -23.68 23.48
CA THR A 145 -31.68 -22.54 23.49
C THR A 145 -30.54 -22.77 24.46
N ASN A 146 -29.38 -22.17 24.18
CA ASN A 146 -28.23 -22.22 25.06
C ASN A 146 -28.57 -21.74 26.48
N GLU A 147 -29.44 -20.74 26.62
CA GLU A 147 -29.95 -20.27 27.92
C GLU A 147 -30.83 -21.30 28.61
N ALA A 148 -31.80 -21.90 27.92
CA ALA A 148 -32.68 -22.91 28.52
C ALA A 148 -31.90 -24.16 28.96
N LEU A 149 -30.90 -24.57 28.19
CA LEU A 149 -30.04 -25.71 28.54
C LEU A 149 -29.15 -25.46 29.76
N MET A 150 -28.90 -24.21 30.13
CA MET A 150 -28.20 -23.88 31.38
C MET A 150 -29.12 -24.04 32.60
N GLU A 151 -30.43 -23.89 32.41
CA GLU A 151 -31.42 -23.98 33.49
C GLU A 151 -31.98 -25.40 33.66
N ASP A 152 -32.45 -26.01 32.57
CA ASP A 152 -33.10 -27.32 32.59
C ASP A 152 -32.86 -28.10 31.28
N VAL A 153 -32.15 -29.22 31.39
CA VAL A 153 -31.81 -30.11 30.26
C VAL A 153 -32.91 -31.15 30.00
N SER A 154 -33.86 -31.33 30.91
CA SER A 154 -34.86 -32.42 30.86
C SER A 154 -35.71 -32.37 29.59
N LYS A 155 -36.09 -31.17 29.15
CA LYS A 155 -36.87 -30.96 27.91
C LYS A 155 -36.08 -31.33 26.65
N ALA A 156 -34.76 -31.07 26.67
CA ALA A 156 -33.87 -31.46 25.58
C ALA A 156 -33.73 -32.98 25.48
N TYR A 157 -33.55 -33.66 26.62
CA TYR A 157 -33.53 -35.12 26.67
C TYR A 157 -34.83 -35.77 26.18
N ASN A 158 -35.98 -35.20 26.55
CA ASN A 158 -37.28 -35.69 26.07
C ASN A 158 -37.42 -35.61 24.54
N LEU A 159 -36.82 -34.59 23.90
CA LEU A 159 -36.80 -34.53 22.44
C LEU A 159 -35.88 -35.59 21.86
N VAL A 160 -34.69 -35.74 22.43
CA VAL A 160 -33.71 -36.72 21.94
C VAL A 160 -34.25 -38.14 22.05
N SER A 161 -34.91 -38.49 23.17
CA SER A 161 -35.53 -39.81 23.33
C SER A 161 -36.65 -40.06 22.33
N GLU A 162 -37.46 -39.04 22.02
CA GLU A 162 -38.49 -39.13 20.99
C GLU A 162 -37.87 -39.30 19.59
N VAL A 163 -36.78 -38.57 19.30
CA VAL A 163 -36.02 -38.71 18.05
C VAL A 163 -35.43 -40.11 17.93
N ASP A 164 -34.88 -40.66 19.00
CA ASP A 164 -34.32 -42.03 19.06
C ASP A 164 -35.35 -43.14 18.93
N GLY A 165 -36.60 -42.87 19.29
CA GLY A 165 -37.71 -43.78 19.01
C GLY A 165 -37.98 -43.98 17.51
N ASN A 166 -37.32 -43.23 16.62
CA ASN A 166 -37.48 -43.31 15.18
C ASN A 166 -36.23 -43.86 14.49
N SER A 167 -36.41 -44.63 13.42
CA SER A 167 -35.28 -45.02 12.54
C SER A 167 -34.81 -43.84 11.68
N TYR A 168 -33.53 -43.51 11.71
CA TYR A 168 -32.93 -42.47 10.88
C TYR A 168 -31.46 -42.79 10.58
N LYS A 169 -30.98 -42.34 9.42
CA LYS A 169 -29.56 -42.37 9.04
C LYS A 169 -28.83 -41.12 9.51
N LYS A 170 -29.50 -39.97 9.48
CA LYS A 170 -28.90 -38.67 9.77
C LYS A 170 -29.92 -37.67 10.31
N ILE A 171 -29.47 -36.80 11.20
CA ILE A 171 -30.26 -35.70 11.74
C ILE A 171 -29.71 -34.39 11.15
N TYR A 172 -30.57 -33.62 10.53
CA TYR A 172 -30.21 -32.37 9.89
C TYR A 172 -30.82 -31.19 10.63
N PHE A 173 -29.97 -30.28 11.11
CA PHE A 173 -30.39 -28.94 11.50
C PHE A 173 -30.56 -28.12 10.22
N ASN A 174 -31.80 -28.01 9.78
CA ASN A 174 -32.13 -27.42 8.49
C ASN A 174 -32.45 -25.94 8.66
N GLU A 175 -31.47 -25.12 8.30
CA GLU A 175 -31.53 -23.67 8.42
C GLU A 175 -31.82 -22.98 7.08
N TYR A 176 -32.25 -23.74 6.06
CA TYR A 176 -32.55 -23.21 4.72
C TYR A 176 -33.43 -21.95 4.77
N ASN A 177 -34.55 -22.02 5.48
CA ASN A 177 -35.53 -20.93 5.56
C ASN A 177 -35.05 -19.72 6.38
N ILE A 178 -33.98 -19.87 7.17
CA ILE A 178 -33.36 -18.79 7.94
C ILE A 178 -32.39 -17.99 7.06
N PHE A 179 -31.71 -18.65 6.11
CA PHE A 179 -30.61 -18.06 5.35
C PHE A 179 -30.89 -17.82 3.86
N VAL A 180 -31.83 -18.52 3.22
CA VAL A 180 -31.93 -18.55 1.75
C VAL A 180 -32.97 -17.59 1.14
N GLN A 181 -33.97 -17.11 1.88
CA GLN A 181 -34.92 -16.14 1.31
C GLN A 181 -34.55 -14.66 1.57
N GLY A 182 -34.35 -13.92 0.47
CA GLY A 182 -34.82 -12.54 0.34
C GLY A 182 -33.80 -11.40 0.37
N GLN A 183 -32.56 -11.63 0.78
CA GLN A 183 -31.48 -10.66 0.60
C GLN A 183 -30.23 -11.44 0.22
N LYS A 184 -29.56 -11.04 -0.87
CA LYS A 184 -28.16 -11.43 -1.12
C LYS A 184 -27.32 -10.85 0.02
N ARG A 185 -27.42 -11.45 1.20
CA ARG A 185 -26.68 -11.03 2.38
C ARG A 185 -25.24 -11.38 2.07
N SER A 186 -24.43 -10.33 1.90
CA SER A 186 -23.01 -10.47 1.68
C SER A 186 -22.40 -11.16 2.90
N LEU A 187 -21.26 -11.85 2.75
CA LEU A 187 -20.48 -12.32 3.91
C LEU A 187 -20.19 -11.18 4.90
N TRP A 188 -20.16 -9.94 4.39
CA TRP A 188 -20.08 -8.73 5.19
C TRP A 188 -21.24 -8.57 6.19
N ASP A 189 -22.46 -8.96 5.85
CA ASP A 189 -23.66 -8.79 6.67
C ASP A 189 -23.65 -9.66 7.93
N TYR A 190 -22.99 -10.81 7.85
CA TYR A 190 -22.80 -11.73 8.98
C TYR A 190 -21.51 -11.48 9.75
N THR A 191 -20.61 -10.64 9.22
CA THR A 191 -19.36 -10.29 9.90
C THR A 191 -19.69 -9.47 11.15
N PRO A 192 -19.26 -9.91 12.36
CA PRO A 192 -19.41 -9.15 13.60
C PRO A 192 -18.92 -7.71 13.46
N LEU A 193 -19.60 -6.76 14.11
CA LEU A 193 -19.24 -5.33 13.98
C LEU A 193 -17.77 -5.09 14.38
N GLY A 194 -17.25 -5.81 15.37
CA GLY A 194 -15.85 -5.73 15.77
C GLY A 194 -14.88 -6.02 14.64
N ILE A 195 -15.10 -7.10 13.89
CA ILE A 195 -14.27 -7.44 12.72
C ILE A 195 -14.39 -6.37 11.64
N ARG A 196 -15.60 -5.82 11.42
CA ARG A 196 -15.77 -4.70 10.46
C ARG A 196 -14.96 -3.48 10.88
N ILE A 197 -14.99 -3.12 12.17
CA ILE A 197 -14.20 -2.00 12.72
C ILE A 197 -12.71 -2.26 12.54
N ILE A 198 -12.22 -3.48 12.81
CA ILE A 198 -10.81 -3.85 12.59
C ILE A 198 -10.43 -3.68 11.11
N VAL A 199 -11.27 -4.12 10.17
CA VAL A 199 -11.02 -3.95 8.72
C VAL A 199 -10.98 -2.46 8.34
N TYR A 200 -11.91 -1.64 8.83
CA TYR A 200 -11.89 -0.20 8.60
C TYR A 200 -10.64 0.47 9.19
N GLN A 201 -10.21 0.05 10.38
CA GLN A 201 -8.97 0.55 11.00
C GLN A 201 -7.74 0.17 10.16
N LEU A 202 -7.67 -1.07 9.67
CA LEU A 202 -6.56 -1.54 8.84
C LEU A 202 -6.51 -0.76 7.52
N ALA A 203 -7.67 -0.51 6.90
CA ALA A 203 -7.78 0.36 5.73
C ALA A 203 -7.31 1.81 6.03
N LEU A 204 -7.71 2.38 7.16
CA LEU A 204 -7.25 3.71 7.59
C LEU A 204 -5.74 3.76 7.83
N VAL A 205 -5.17 2.73 8.47
CA VAL A 205 -3.71 2.62 8.67
C VAL A 205 -3.00 2.52 7.32
N LEU A 206 -3.53 1.74 6.37
CA LEU A 206 -2.96 1.66 5.03
C LEU A 206 -3.03 3.01 4.30
N ILE A 207 -4.16 3.72 4.38
CA ILE A 207 -4.29 5.08 3.83
C ILE A 207 -3.31 6.04 4.50
N ALA A 208 -3.18 5.99 5.82
CA ALA A 208 -2.23 6.82 6.57
C ALA A 208 -0.78 6.49 6.22
N LEU A 209 -0.45 5.21 6.02
CA LEU A 209 0.87 4.76 5.56
C LEU A 209 1.14 5.21 4.13
N TYR A 210 0.14 5.13 3.24
CA TYR A 210 0.25 5.58 1.86
C TYR A 210 0.37 7.10 1.80
N TYR A 211 -0.34 7.82 2.66
CA TYR A 211 -0.19 9.27 2.81
C TYR A 211 1.18 9.63 3.39
N TYR A 212 1.65 8.91 4.40
CA TYR A 212 2.95 9.13 5.03
C TYR A 212 4.12 8.84 4.08
N LYS A 213 4.06 7.72 3.35
CA LYS A 213 5.09 7.35 2.35
C LYS A 213 4.92 8.09 1.02
N GLY A 214 3.70 8.46 0.65
CA GLY A 214 3.36 9.11 -0.62
C GLY A 214 3.47 10.64 -0.58
N LYS A 215 3.43 11.26 0.60
CA LYS A 215 3.81 12.65 0.79
C LYS A 215 5.32 12.76 0.61
N ARG A 216 5.70 13.08 -0.63
CA ARG A 216 7.05 13.11 -1.20
C ARG A 216 8.14 13.48 -0.17
N PHE A 217 9.20 12.67 -0.20
CA PHE A 217 10.47 12.89 0.48
C PHE A 217 10.99 14.31 0.24
N GLY A 218 10.72 15.21 1.19
CA GLY A 218 11.32 16.54 1.22
C GLY A 218 10.86 17.49 0.12
N LYS A 219 11.25 18.76 0.24
CA LYS A 219 11.19 19.71 -0.88
C LYS A 219 12.00 19.10 -2.03
N PRO A 220 11.56 19.25 -3.30
CA PRO A 220 12.44 18.91 -4.42
C PRO A 220 13.77 19.61 -4.16
N ILE A 221 14.84 18.83 -4.02
CA ILE A 221 16.18 19.37 -3.99
C ILE A 221 16.36 19.89 -5.40
N PRO A 222 16.45 21.21 -5.63
CA PRO A 222 16.81 21.69 -6.95
C PRO A 222 18.13 21.01 -7.30
N LEU A 223 18.24 20.43 -8.50
CA LEU A 223 19.57 20.15 -9.03
C LEU A 223 20.31 21.49 -8.98
N TYR A 224 21.37 21.55 -8.18
CA TYR A 224 22.23 22.71 -8.11
C TYR A 224 22.74 22.97 -9.53
N GLU A 225 22.25 24.06 -10.10
CA GLU A 225 22.85 24.89 -11.14
C GLU A 225 23.54 24.13 -12.28
N GLU A 226 22.93 24.16 -13.47
CA GLU A 226 23.73 24.50 -14.64
C GLU A 226 24.29 25.90 -14.38
N VAL A 227 25.41 25.98 -13.66
CA VAL A 227 26.21 27.21 -13.62
C VAL A 227 26.51 27.48 -15.08
N GLU A 228 25.98 28.57 -15.61
CA GLU A 228 26.23 29.02 -16.96
C GLU A 228 27.75 29.01 -17.14
N ARG A 229 28.27 28.09 -17.96
CA ARG A 229 29.72 27.88 -18.10
C ARG A 229 30.31 29.22 -18.47
N SER A 230 31.20 29.75 -17.63
CA SER A 230 31.83 31.03 -17.94
C SER A 230 32.54 30.86 -19.29
N GLU A 231 32.32 31.77 -20.24
CA GLU A 231 32.85 31.66 -21.61
C GLU A 231 34.37 31.40 -21.64
N ASN A 232 35.07 31.80 -20.56
CA ASN A 232 36.51 31.70 -20.42
C ASN A 232 37.00 30.45 -19.68
N GLU A 233 36.12 29.53 -19.25
CA GLU A 233 36.52 28.33 -18.50
C GLU A 233 37.45 27.43 -19.33
N TYR A 234 37.20 27.31 -20.63
CA TYR A 234 38.08 26.59 -21.55
C TYR A 234 39.47 27.22 -21.63
N VAL A 235 39.56 28.56 -21.63
CA VAL A 235 40.82 29.30 -21.68
C VAL A 235 41.62 29.08 -20.40
N TYR A 236 40.98 29.16 -19.24
CA TYR A 236 41.64 28.90 -17.95
C TYR A 236 42.11 27.45 -17.81
N ASN A 237 41.31 26.48 -18.27
CA ASN A 237 41.68 25.06 -18.26
C ASN A 237 42.84 24.79 -19.22
N THR A 238 42.82 25.38 -20.41
CA THR A 238 43.92 25.26 -21.36
C THR A 238 45.21 25.86 -20.80
N ALA A 239 45.13 27.05 -20.20
CA ALA A 239 46.28 27.71 -19.57
C ALA A 239 46.84 26.91 -18.38
N SER A 240 45.98 26.25 -17.60
CA SER A 240 46.41 25.41 -16.49
C SER A 240 47.13 24.14 -16.97
N ILE A 241 46.68 23.53 -18.07
CA ILE A 241 47.35 22.38 -18.69
C ILE A 241 48.76 22.76 -19.18
N TYR A 242 48.90 23.87 -19.90
CA TYR A 242 50.22 24.34 -20.36
C TYR A 242 51.17 24.62 -19.17
N ARG A 243 50.64 25.19 -18.09
CA ARG A 243 51.39 25.44 -16.85
C ARG A 243 51.82 24.14 -16.17
N GLN A 244 50.94 23.13 -16.08
CA GLN A 244 51.24 21.83 -15.46
C GLN A 244 52.24 21.02 -16.29
N ALA A 245 52.14 21.09 -17.62
CA ALA A 245 53.04 20.40 -18.55
C ALA A 245 54.44 21.05 -18.67
N ASN A 246 54.67 22.20 -18.01
CA ASN A 246 55.91 22.98 -18.10
C ASN A 246 56.31 23.39 -19.54
N CYS A 247 55.33 23.58 -20.43
CA CYS A 247 55.53 23.99 -21.82
C CYS A 247 55.74 25.52 -21.94
N TRP A 248 56.74 26.05 -21.25
CA TRP A 248 57.04 27.50 -21.21
C TRP A 248 57.58 28.04 -22.53
N ASP A 249 58.25 27.19 -23.29
CA ASP A 249 58.72 27.43 -24.66
C ASP A 249 57.54 27.74 -25.61
N ILE A 250 56.51 26.89 -25.62
CA ILE A 250 55.32 27.06 -26.44
C ILE A 250 54.58 28.35 -26.04
N MET A 251 54.50 28.63 -24.74
CA MET A 251 53.87 29.86 -24.24
C MET A 251 54.61 31.09 -24.77
N VAL A 252 55.94 31.17 -24.61
CA VAL A 252 56.73 32.32 -25.08
C VAL A 252 56.60 32.47 -26.60
N GLU A 253 56.63 31.38 -27.37
CA GLU A 253 56.48 31.42 -28.83
C GLU A 253 55.11 31.96 -29.25
N SER A 254 54.04 31.63 -28.52
CA SER A 254 52.71 32.19 -28.75
C SER A 254 52.66 33.71 -28.51
N TYR A 255 53.23 34.20 -27.39
CA TYR A 255 53.33 35.64 -27.11
C TYR A 255 54.19 36.37 -28.14
N TYR A 256 55.31 35.77 -28.53
CA TYR A 256 56.20 36.32 -29.54
C TYR A 256 55.54 36.41 -30.92
N THR A 257 54.81 35.37 -31.32
CA THR A 257 54.04 35.35 -32.57
C THR A 257 52.94 36.42 -32.55
N SER A 258 52.29 36.63 -31.40
CA SER A 258 51.31 37.71 -31.23
C SER A 258 51.95 39.10 -31.42
N LEU A 259 53.14 39.34 -30.88
CA LEU A 259 53.89 40.59 -31.07
C LEU A 259 54.24 40.80 -32.56
N LEU A 260 54.76 39.78 -33.24
CA LEU A 260 55.07 39.85 -34.67
C LEU A 260 53.85 40.18 -35.53
N LYS A 261 52.70 39.57 -35.22
CA LYS A 261 51.42 39.84 -35.90
C LYS A 261 50.99 41.30 -35.72
N GLU A 262 51.10 41.86 -34.52
CA GLU A 262 50.76 43.26 -34.27
C GLU A 262 51.63 44.25 -35.05
N MET A 263 52.90 43.92 -35.26
CA MET A 263 53.83 44.72 -36.06
C MET A 263 53.74 44.45 -37.58
N ASN A 264 52.95 43.45 -37.98
CA ASN A 264 52.93 42.92 -39.35
C ASN A 264 54.35 42.70 -39.92
N SER A 265 55.22 42.11 -39.10
CA SER A 265 56.65 41.99 -39.37
C SER A 265 57.12 40.54 -39.21
N THR A 266 58.20 40.19 -39.92
CA THR A 266 58.82 38.87 -39.82
C THR A 266 59.85 38.83 -38.69
N HIS A 267 60.19 37.62 -38.23
CA HIS A 267 61.21 37.40 -37.19
C HIS A 267 62.56 38.05 -37.52
N GLN A 268 62.96 38.12 -38.78
CA GLN A 268 64.23 38.71 -39.20
C GLN A 268 64.21 40.25 -39.19
N GLN A 269 63.06 40.86 -39.49
CA GLN A 269 62.98 42.29 -39.80
C GLN A 269 62.40 43.16 -38.67
N TRP A 270 61.78 42.56 -37.65
CA TRP A 270 61.09 43.35 -36.64
C TRP A 270 62.03 44.16 -35.74
N LEU A 271 63.25 43.68 -35.49
CA LEU A 271 64.23 44.44 -34.70
C LEU A 271 64.72 45.67 -35.46
N GLU A 272 65.02 45.52 -36.75
CA GLU A 272 65.36 46.63 -37.65
C GLU A 272 64.20 47.62 -37.78
N TYR A 273 62.96 47.12 -37.82
CA TYR A 273 61.77 47.96 -37.78
C TYR A 273 61.72 48.79 -36.48
N TRP A 274 62.02 48.16 -35.34
CA TRP A 274 62.03 48.81 -34.03
C TRP A 274 63.08 49.92 -33.94
N GLU A 275 64.28 49.67 -34.44
CA GLU A 275 65.38 50.63 -34.51
C GLU A 275 65.07 51.79 -35.46
N ARG A 276 64.59 51.49 -36.68
CA ARG A 276 64.23 52.51 -37.68
C ARG A 276 63.10 53.44 -37.22
N LYS A 277 62.18 52.93 -36.40
CA LYS A 277 61.03 53.71 -35.90
C LYS A 277 61.31 54.43 -34.59
N ASP A 278 62.56 54.36 -34.11
CA ASP A 278 63.06 54.95 -32.85
C ASP A 278 62.09 54.70 -31.68
N LEU A 279 61.70 53.43 -31.53
CA LEU A 279 60.77 53.02 -30.49
C LEU A 279 61.49 52.89 -29.13
N PRO A 280 60.84 53.27 -28.01
CA PRO A 280 61.43 53.15 -26.69
C PRO A 280 61.71 51.69 -26.34
N SER A 281 62.62 51.48 -25.37
CA SER A 281 62.99 50.16 -24.85
C SER A 281 63.68 49.24 -25.87
N ILE A 282 64.57 49.78 -26.71
CA ILE A 282 65.35 48.99 -27.69
C ILE A 282 66.17 47.86 -27.05
N ASN A 283 66.72 48.07 -25.85
CA ASN A 283 67.47 47.05 -25.12
C ASN A 283 66.58 45.84 -24.77
N ASN A 284 65.31 46.08 -24.44
CA ASN A 284 64.33 45.04 -24.17
C ASN A 284 63.93 44.30 -25.46
N ALA A 285 63.81 45.00 -26.58
CA ALA A 285 63.58 44.39 -27.89
C ALA A 285 64.74 43.48 -28.30
N LYS A 286 65.99 43.92 -28.13
CA LYS A 286 67.20 43.09 -28.37
C LYS A 286 67.21 41.85 -27.48
N LYS A 287 66.89 42.00 -26.19
CA LYS A 287 66.79 40.88 -25.24
C LYS A 287 65.77 39.82 -25.70
N VAL A 288 64.61 40.23 -26.21
CA VAL A 288 63.60 39.30 -26.75
C VAL A 288 64.10 38.65 -28.05
N TYR A 289 64.74 39.42 -28.94
CA TYR A 289 65.31 38.92 -30.20
C TYR A 289 66.35 37.83 -29.96
N ASP A 290 67.31 38.11 -29.07
CA ASP A 290 68.40 37.18 -28.74
C ASP A 290 67.86 35.92 -28.06
N PHE A 291 66.88 36.07 -27.17
CA PHE A 291 66.23 34.94 -26.51
C PHE A 291 65.55 34.01 -27.53
N MET A 292 64.82 34.55 -28.50
CA MET A 292 64.13 33.75 -29.51
C MET A 292 65.07 33.12 -30.54
N ASN A 293 66.25 33.71 -30.77
CA ASN A 293 67.27 33.14 -31.66
C ASN A 293 68.04 31.98 -31.01
N ASN A 294 68.19 31.97 -29.69
CA ASN A 294 68.89 30.90 -28.98
C ASN A 294 67.97 29.71 -28.64
N LYS A 295 67.35 29.10 -29.66
CA LYS A 295 66.39 27.97 -29.51
C LYS A 295 66.98 26.66 -28.96
N LYS A 296 68.31 26.58 -28.74
CA LYS A 296 68.99 25.32 -28.34
C LYS A 296 69.03 25.09 -26.83
N GLU A 297 68.69 26.07 -26.01
CA GLU A 297 68.69 25.94 -24.55
C GLU A 297 67.29 25.63 -24.02
N LYS A 298 67.18 24.62 -23.15
CA LYS A 298 65.96 24.40 -22.36
C LYS A 298 65.78 25.59 -21.42
N HIS A 299 64.86 26.49 -21.74
CA HIS A 299 64.71 27.74 -21.02
C HIS A 299 64.12 27.52 -19.62
N ASP A 300 64.74 28.15 -18.63
CA ASP A 300 64.22 28.20 -17.26
C ASP A 300 62.90 28.98 -17.21
N LYS A 301 61.95 28.51 -16.39
CA LYS A 301 60.62 29.12 -16.20
C LYS A 301 60.71 30.62 -15.90
N ASN A 302 61.65 31.01 -15.03
CA ASN A 302 61.77 32.41 -14.62
C ASN A 302 62.26 33.29 -15.79
N LYS A 303 63.15 32.78 -16.63
CA LYS A 303 63.60 33.47 -17.85
C LYS A 303 62.45 33.62 -18.84
N CYS A 304 61.66 32.57 -19.08
CA CYS A 304 60.49 32.63 -19.96
C CYS A 304 59.47 33.69 -19.48
N LEU A 305 59.17 33.73 -18.18
CA LEU A 305 58.25 34.72 -17.61
C LEU A 305 58.77 36.16 -17.77
N GLN A 306 60.08 36.38 -17.56
CA GLN A 306 60.68 37.69 -17.80
C GLN A 306 60.54 38.13 -19.25
N ILE A 307 60.75 37.21 -20.20
CA ILE A 307 60.62 37.51 -21.63
C ILE A 307 59.17 37.77 -22.01
N ILE A 308 58.20 37.01 -21.49
CA ILE A 308 56.77 37.27 -21.70
C ILE A 308 56.38 38.67 -21.20
N ASN A 309 56.80 39.04 -19.98
CA ASN A 309 56.55 40.38 -19.45
C ASN A 309 57.18 41.46 -20.35
N THR A 310 58.40 41.22 -20.83
CA THR A 310 59.08 42.13 -21.76
C THR A 310 58.31 42.26 -23.07
N ILE A 311 57.79 41.16 -23.63
CA ILE A 311 56.97 41.17 -24.85
C ILE A 311 55.69 41.99 -24.65
N GLU A 312 54.99 41.80 -23.53
CA GLU A 312 53.77 42.55 -23.22
C GLU A 312 54.05 44.06 -23.01
N GLU A 313 55.17 44.42 -22.38
CA GLU A 313 55.63 45.81 -22.32
C GLU A 313 55.82 46.40 -23.73
N LEU A 314 56.49 45.69 -24.64
CA LEU A 314 56.69 46.11 -26.03
C LEU A 314 55.36 46.25 -26.78
N LYS A 315 54.42 45.31 -26.62
CA LYS A 315 53.06 45.41 -27.20
C LYS A 315 52.30 46.61 -26.66
N SER A 316 52.44 46.92 -25.37
CA SER A 316 51.80 48.10 -24.76
C SER A 316 52.31 49.40 -25.39
N ILE A 317 53.61 49.47 -25.72
CA ILE A 317 54.21 50.62 -26.42
C ILE A 317 53.60 50.77 -27.82
N LEU A 318 53.48 49.67 -28.57
CA LEU A 318 52.86 49.67 -29.90
C LEU A 318 51.39 50.11 -29.84
N THR A 319 50.65 49.61 -28.86
CA THR A 319 49.22 49.94 -28.67
C THR A 319 49.03 51.41 -28.32
N LYS A 320 49.81 51.94 -27.35
CA LYS A 320 49.78 53.37 -26.98
C LYS A 320 50.12 54.27 -28.15
N ARG A 321 51.12 53.88 -28.95
CA ARG A 321 51.49 54.61 -30.18
C ARG A 321 50.34 54.60 -31.17
N ARG A 322 49.77 53.44 -31.48
CA ARG A 322 48.61 53.31 -32.38
C ARG A 322 47.47 54.21 -31.92
N ASP A 323 47.09 54.15 -30.65
CA ASP A 323 46.00 54.96 -30.11
C ASP A 323 46.29 56.47 -30.17
N SER A 324 47.56 56.87 -29.96
CA SER A 324 48.00 58.25 -30.13
C SER A 324 47.88 58.71 -31.58
N TYR A 325 48.34 57.92 -32.56
CA TYR A 325 48.17 58.22 -33.99
C TYR A 325 46.71 58.32 -34.41
N TRP A 326 45.86 57.42 -33.91
CA TRP A 326 44.42 57.45 -34.15
C TRP A 326 43.77 58.72 -33.58
N LYS A 327 44.17 59.14 -32.38
CA LYS A 327 43.69 60.38 -31.76
C LYS A 327 44.13 61.60 -32.55
N THR A 328 45.40 61.69 -32.94
CA THR A 328 45.90 62.81 -33.77
C THR A 328 45.20 62.85 -35.13
N TRP A 329 45.00 61.70 -35.80
CA TRP A 329 44.32 61.64 -37.09
C TRP A 329 42.86 62.09 -37.02
N LYS A 330 42.14 61.76 -35.94
CA LYS A 330 40.76 62.25 -35.71
C LYS A 330 40.67 63.76 -35.46
N THR A 331 41.74 64.38 -34.96
CA THR A 331 41.77 65.83 -34.68
C THR A 331 42.29 66.67 -35.85
N THR A 332 42.97 66.08 -36.83
CA THR A 332 43.53 66.80 -38.00
C THR A 332 42.66 66.64 -39.27
N LYS A 333 41.59 65.85 -39.20
CA LYS A 333 40.47 65.87 -40.15
C LYS A 333 39.33 66.67 -39.55
#